data_AF-A0A354I8P7-F1
#
_entry.id   AF-A0A354I8P7-F1
#
_cell.length_a   1.000
_cell.length_b   1.000
_cell.length_c   1.000
_cell.angle_alpha   90.00
_cell.angle_beta   90.00
_cell.angle_gamma   90.00
#
_symmetry.space_group_name_H-M   'P 1'
#
loop_
_entity.id
_entity.type
_entity.pdbx_description
1 polymer ?
#
loop_
_entity_poly.entity_id
_entity_poly.type
_entity_poly.pdbx_seq_one_letter_code
_entity_poly.pdbx_strand_id
1 'polypeptide(L)'
;VSDETWQHFRNSVKALDSDNVIVGEIWTDAVQYLLGDMYDSVMNYVFRGAVLSYAKGGSATDMMKTLEKIRERYPEEAFYAMM
;
A
#
# COMPACT_ATOMS: atom_id res chain seq x y z
N VAL A 1 2.02 -14.03 8.72
CA VAL A 1 0.58 -14.19 9.05
C VAL A 1 -0.10 -14.65 7.77
N SER A 2 -1.01 -15.62 7.82
CA SER A 2 -1.67 -16.13 6.61
C SER A 2 -2.70 -15.14 6.08
N ASP A 3 -3.00 -15.22 4.78
CA ASP A 3 -4.01 -14.39 4.13
C ASP A 3 -5.40 -14.60 4.76
N GLU A 4 -5.75 -15.85 5.07
CA GLU A 4 -6.99 -16.22 5.77
C GLU A 4 -7.12 -15.49 7.13
N THR A 5 -6.02 -15.37 7.88
CA THR A 5 -6.04 -14.64 9.16
C THR A 5 -6.40 -13.17 8.94
N TRP A 6 -5.87 -12.54 7.89
CA TRP A 6 -6.13 -11.14 7.58
C TRP A 6 -7.54 -10.90 7.05
N GLN A 7 -8.07 -11.83 6.27
CA GLN A 7 -9.45 -11.80 5.81
C GLN A 7 -10.43 -11.87 6.99
N HIS A 8 -10.22 -12.80 7.94
CA HIS A 8 -11.04 -12.87 9.15
C HIS A 8 -10.85 -11.66 10.07
N PHE A 9 -9.63 -11.12 10.14
CA PHE A 9 -9.35 -9.90 10.88
C PHE A 9 -10.14 -8.71 10.32
N ARG A 10 -10.13 -8.52 9.00
CA ARG A 10 -10.91 -7.47 8.34
C ARG A 10 -12.39 -7.60 8.66
N ASN A 11 -12.96 -8.79 8.50
CA ASN A 11 -14.36 -9.04 8.79
C ASN A 11 -14.71 -8.68 10.24
N SER A 12 -13.83 -9.00 11.19
CA SER A 12 -14.03 -8.69 12.61
C SER A 12 -13.95 -7.19 12.90
N VAL A 13 -12.96 -6.49 12.34
CA VAL A 13 -12.76 -5.04 12.53
C VAL A 13 -13.90 -4.23 11.90
N LYS A 14 -14.31 -4.57 10.67
CA LYS A 14 -15.37 -3.88 9.93
C LYS A 14 -16.76 -4.18 10.47
N ALA A 15 -16.96 -5.31 11.16
CA ALA A 15 -18.22 -5.61 11.86
C ALA A 15 -18.44 -4.74 13.11
N LEU A 16 -17.36 -4.23 13.71
CA LEU A 16 -17.45 -3.29 14.83
C LEU A 16 -17.78 -1.87 14.35
N ASP A 17 -17.10 -1.44 13.29
CA ASP A 17 -17.35 -0.18 12.59
C ASP A 17 -16.75 -0.25 11.17
N SER A 18 -17.53 0.11 10.15
CA SER A 18 -17.07 0.10 8.76
C SER A 18 -15.94 1.11 8.49
N ASP A 19 -15.86 2.16 9.30
CA ASP A 19 -14.88 3.25 9.14
C ASP A 19 -13.52 2.93 9.79
N ASN A 20 -13.42 1.84 10.56
CA ASN A 20 -12.15 1.41 11.17
C ASN A 20 -11.10 1.10 10.11
N VAL A 21 -9.95 1.78 10.15
CA VAL A 21 -8.87 1.60 9.16
C VAL A 21 -7.95 0.44 9.52
N ILE A 22 -7.57 -0.35 8.51
CA ILE A 22 -6.57 -1.41 8.61
C ILE A 22 -5.33 -1.04 7.79
N VAL A 23 -4.21 -0.77 8.46
CA VAL A 23 -2.93 -0.43 7.83
C VAL A 23 -1.90 -1.55 8.03
N GLY A 24 -1.40 -2.12 6.94
CA GLY A 24 -0.35 -3.14 6.98
C GLY A 24 1.06 -2.55 6.92
N GLU A 25 2.04 -3.22 7.53
CA GLU A 25 3.45 -2.90 7.35
C GLU A 25 4.08 -3.84 6.32
N ILE A 26 4.17 -3.39 5.06
CA ILE A 26 4.70 -4.18 3.94
C ILE A 26 5.81 -3.39 3.25
N TRP A 27 7.02 -3.95 3.27
CA TRP A 27 8.23 -3.30 2.75
C TRP A 27 8.36 -3.39 1.22
N THR A 28 7.67 -4.36 0.62
CA THR A 28 7.74 -4.69 -0.81
C THR A 28 6.43 -4.34 -1.50
N ASP A 29 6.24 -4.89 -2.70
CA ASP A 29 4.95 -4.83 -3.37
C ASP A 29 3.83 -5.42 -2.50
N ALA A 30 2.74 -4.67 -2.35
CA ALA A 30 1.62 -4.97 -1.48
C ALA A 30 0.30 -5.16 -2.22
N VAL A 31 0.29 -5.21 -3.57
CA VAL A 31 -0.95 -5.31 -4.38
C VAL A 31 -1.88 -6.39 -3.85
N GLN A 32 -1.34 -7.57 -3.53
CA GLN A 32 -2.12 -8.73 -3.08
C GLN A 32 -2.93 -8.47 -1.79
N TYR A 33 -2.49 -7.52 -0.95
CA TYR A 33 -3.15 -7.20 0.31
C TYR A 33 -4.17 -6.07 0.21
N LEU A 34 -4.24 -5.39 -0.95
CA LEU A 34 -5.01 -4.18 -1.19
C LEU A 34 -6.21 -4.43 -2.12
N LEU A 35 -6.62 -5.68 -2.28
CA LEU A 35 -7.74 -6.08 -3.14
C LEU A 35 -9.12 -5.94 -2.48
N GLY A 36 -9.17 -5.33 -1.29
CA GLY A 36 -10.40 -5.02 -0.55
C GLY A 36 -10.84 -6.09 0.45
N ASP A 37 -10.12 -7.20 0.58
CA ASP A 37 -10.43 -8.32 1.48
C ASP A 37 -9.48 -8.42 2.68
N MET A 38 -8.37 -7.68 2.69
CA MET A 38 -7.41 -7.64 3.79
C MET A 38 -7.20 -6.20 4.32
N TYR A 39 -6.29 -5.43 3.74
CA TYR A 39 -5.93 -4.09 4.24
C TYR A 39 -6.65 -2.98 3.48
N ASP A 40 -6.78 -1.82 4.14
CA ASP A 40 -7.22 -0.58 3.48
C ASP A 40 -6.02 0.21 2.91
N SER A 41 -4.83 0.07 3.54
CA SER A 41 -3.58 0.68 3.06
C SER A 41 -2.36 -0.06 3.60
N VAL A 42 -1.16 0.32 3.14
CA VAL A 42 0.11 -0.12 3.73
C VAL A 42 1.08 1.04 3.93
N MET A 43 2.07 0.84 4.80
CA MET A 43 3.25 1.71 4.83
C MET A 43 3.99 1.63 3.49
N ASN A 44 3.87 2.65 2.65
CA ASN A 44 4.36 2.62 1.27
C ASN A 44 5.88 2.83 1.18
N TYR A 45 6.65 1.79 1.50
CA TYR A 45 8.11 1.82 1.45
C TYR A 45 8.68 1.91 0.03
N VAL A 46 7.92 1.50 -1.00
CA VAL A 46 8.29 1.68 -2.41
C VAL A 46 8.29 3.17 -2.77
N PHE A 47 7.25 3.91 -2.38
CA PHE A 47 7.18 5.36 -2.51
C PHE A 47 8.31 6.05 -1.74
N ARG A 48 8.45 5.73 -0.44
CA ARG A 48 9.52 6.28 0.41
C ARG A 48 10.90 6.06 -0.23
N GLY A 49 11.16 4.86 -0.74
CA GLY A 49 12.40 4.51 -1.42
C GLY A 49 12.68 5.36 -2.65
N ALA A 50 11.66 5.57 -3.49
CA ALA A 50 11.76 6.40 -4.69
C ALA A 50 12.09 7.86 -4.35
N VAL A 51 11.33 8.45 -3.42
CA VAL A 51 11.50 9.85 -3.00
C VAL A 51 12.85 10.07 -2.34
N LEU A 52 13.25 9.18 -1.41
CA LEU A 52 14.56 9.30 -0.75
C LEU A 52 15.73 9.13 -1.72
N SER A 53 15.61 8.24 -2.71
CA SER A 53 16.66 8.04 -3.71
C SER A 53 16.83 9.30 -4.57
N TYR A 54 15.73 9.93 -4.98
CA TYR A 54 15.78 11.21 -5.68
C TYR A 54 16.35 12.33 -4.81
N ALA A 55 15.86 12.48 -3.57
CA ALA A 55 16.32 13.51 -2.65
C ALA A 55 17.83 13.41 -2.32
N LYS A 56 18.43 12.22 -2.44
CA LYS A 56 19.87 11.99 -2.28
C LYS A 56 20.69 12.29 -3.55
N GLY A 57 20.09 12.91 -4.58
CA GLY A 57 20.74 13.23 -5.84
C GLY A 57 20.58 12.16 -6.93
N GLY A 58 19.64 11.22 -6.75
CA GLY A 58 19.30 10.23 -7.76
C GLY A 58 18.56 10.82 -8.97
N SER A 59 18.32 9.97 -9.98
CA SER A 59 17.65 10.35 -11.22
C SER A 59 16.15 10.62 -11.03
N ALA A 60 15.68 11.79 -11.49
CA ALA A 60 14.25 12.11 -11.53
C ALA A 60 13.46 11.11 -12.39
N THR A 61 14.05 10.64 -13.49
CA THR A 61 13.45 9.65 -14.38
C THR A 61 13.20 8.32 -13.67
N ASP A 62 14.11 7.90 -12.79
CA ASP A 62 13.98 6.63 -12.07
C ASP A 62 12.94 6.73 -10.94
N MET A 63 12.86 7.89 -10.28
CA MET A 63 11.76 8.19 -9.36
C MET A 63 10.42 8.12 -10.07
N MET A 64 10.27 8.83 -11.19
CA MET A 64 9.02 8.85 -11.95
C MET A 64 8.61 7.45 -12.43
N LYS A 65 9.54 6.65 -12.95
CA LYS A 65 9.26 5.25 -13.32
C LYS A 65 8.73 4.43 -12.13
N THR A 66 9.27 4.67 -10.93
CA THR A 66 8.83 3.96 -9.73
C THR A 66 7.43 4.42 -9.30
N LEU A 67 7.14 5.72 -9.35
CA LEU A 67 5.81 6.25 -9.03
C LEU A 67 4.75 5.79 -10.03
N GLU A 68 5.07 5.77 -11.33
CA GLU A 68 4.17 5.23 -12.36
C GLU A 68 3.86 3.75 -12.11
N LYS A 69 4.87 2.96 -11.73
CA LYS A 69 4.66 1.55 -11.38
C LYS A 69 3.74 1.38 -10.17
N ILE A 70 3.78 2.28 -9.19
CA ILE A 70 2.84 2.27 -8.06
C ILE A 70 1.42 2.56 -8.56
N ARG A 71 1.27 3.62 -9.37
CA ARG A 71 0.00 4.06 -9.95
C ARG A 71 -0.67 2.99 -10.83
N GLU A 72 0.12 2.25 -11.60
CA GLU A 72 -0.39 1.18 -12.48
C GLU A 72 -0.83 -0.08 -11.73
N ARG A 73 -0.24 -0.34 -10.56
CA ARG A 73 -0.40 -1.62 -9.86
C ARG A 73 -1.44 -1.58 -8.76
N TYR A 74 -1.57 -0.46 -8.06
CA TYR A 74 -2.53 -0.35 -6.96
C TYR A 74 -3.92 0.04 -7.46
N PRO A 75 -4.99 -0.56 -6.89
CA PRO A 75 -6.34 -0.04 -7.06
C PRO A 75 -6.41 1.45 -6.71
N GLU A 76 -7.31 2.18 -7.36
CA GLU A 76 -7.40 3.64 -7.27
C GLU A 76 -7.56 4.13 -5.82
N GLU A 77 -8.40 3.46 -5.05
CA GLU A 77 -8.67 3.79 -3.65
C GLU A 77 -7.42 3.60 -2.78
N ALA A 78 -6.71 2.49 -2.97
CA ALA A 78 -5.48 2.21 -2.25
C ALA A 78 -4.35 3.17 -2.66
N PHE A 79 -4.28 3.54 -3.94
CA PHE A 79 -3.34 4.53 -4.46
C PHE A 79 -3.51 5.89 -3.76
N TYR A 80 -4.74 6.42 -3.70
CA TYR A 80 -5.01 7.71 -3.03
C TYR A 80 -4.78 7.69 -1.52
N ALA A 81 -4.94 6.53 -0.86
CA ALA A 81 -4.65 6.41 0.56
C ALA A 81 -3.14 6.44 0.89
N MET A 82 -2.27 6.20 -0.10
CA MET A 82 -0.83 5.96 0.11
C MET A 82 0.11 6.96 -0.58
N MET A 83 -0.43 7.99 -1.24
CA MET A 83 0.29 9.05 -1.97
C MET A 83 0.07 10.40 -1.31
#